data_AF-A0AA86XZU7-F1
#
_entry.id   AF-A0AA86XZU7-F1
#
_cell.length_a   1.000
_cell.length_b   1.000
_cell.length_c   1.000
_cell.angle_alpha   90.00
_cell.angle_beta   90.00
_cell.angle_gamma   90.00
#
_symmetry.space_group_name_H-M   'P 1'
#
loop_
_entity.id
_entity.type
_entity.pdbx_description
1 polymer ?
#
loop_
_entity_poly.entity_id
_entity_poly.type
_entity_poly.pdbx_seq_one_letter_code
_entity_poly.pdbx_strand_id
1 'polypeptide(L)'
;TTKIINQYEDDEQMENLKLMHKWYNEGLIPTDAATNTTGYPLEGNTWFMREETQGPMDYGDTILSNAAGHELVSRPITKQLKSTGQAQMANFVVANVSKNKEKAVEVLGLLNSDPVLLNGLVWGVEGEAWEKIEGQDNKIRLLDGYLPNTRMAAWNTGNNMILYTQESITDDMIKERDENIANAEASPILGFNFKTDNVKTEITNIANVMNRYKASLATGTIDPEENVPKLNEELKTAGWEKVRDEMQKQFDEYRASQE
;
A
#
# COMPACT_ATOMS: atom_id res chain seq x y z
N THR A 1 6.08 29.16 1.89
CA THR A 1 7.12 28.13 1.71
C THR A 1 6.56 26.80 2.16
N THR A 2 6.75 25.74 1.37
CA THR A 2 6.35 24.38 1.74
C THR A 2 7.21 23.94 2.92
N LYS A 3 6.59 23.44 3.99
CA LYS A 3 7.27 23.07 5.23
C LYS A 3 7.07 21.58 5.53
N ILE A 4 8.12 20.93 6.00
CA ILE A 4 8.02 19.64 6.68
C ILE A 4 7.39 19.87 8.04
N ILE A 5 6.28 19.15 8.31
CA ILE A 5 5.53 19.24 9.56
C ILE A 5 5.55 17.91 10.30
N ASN A 6 5.26 17.96 11.60
CA ASN A 6 4.88 16.78 12.34
C ASN A 6 3.40 16.49 12.05
N GLN A 7 3.08 15.32 11.49
CA GLN A 7 1.69 14.95 11.21
C GLN A 7 0.82 14.92 12.48
N TYR A 8 1.40 14.70 13.67
CA TYR A 8 0.67 14.72 14.94
C TYR A 8 0.41 16.13 15.48
N GLU A 9 0.82 17.17 14.76
CA GLU A 9 0.45 18.57 14.99
C GLU A 9 -0.57 19.07 13.94
N ASP A 10 -0.99 18.19 13.01
CA ASP A 10 -2.00 18.49 11.99
C ASP A 10 -3.42 18.21 12.49
N ASP A 11 -4.33 19.17 12.26
CA ASP A 11 -5.70 19.10 12.77
C ASP A 11 -6.50 17.95 12.12
N GLU A 12 -6.29 17.67 10.82
CA GLU A 12 -6.98 16.57 10.12
C GLU A 12 -6.52 15.22 10.66
N GLN A 13 -5.21 15.07 10.91
CA GLN A 13 -4.69 13.88 11.57
C GLN A 13 -5.27 13.69 12.97
N MET A 14 -5.42 14.76 13.76
CA MET A 14 -6.05 14.68 15.08
C MET A 14 -7.51 14.23 15.00
N GLU A 15 -8.29 14.78 14.05
CA GLU A 15 -9.69 14.39 13.84
C GLU A 15 -9.82 12.92 13.40
N ASN A 16 -8.91 12.43 12.56
CA ASN A 16 -8.87 11.01 12.19
C ASN A 16 -8.59 10.10 13.41
N LEU A 17 -7.64 10.48 14.27
CA LEU A 17 -7.37 9.72 15.49
C LEU A 17 -8.56 9.72 16.46
N LYS A 18 -9.27 10.85 16.58
CA LYS A 18 -10.49 10.96 17.39
C LYS A 18 -11.61 10.07 16.84
N LEU A 19 -11.76 10.00 15.52
CA LEU A 19 -12.72 9.10 14.87
C LEU A 19 -12.40 7.64 15.18
N MET A 20 -11.12 7.24 15.08
CA MET A 20 -10.69 5.88 15.46
C MET A 20 -10.97 5.60 16.93
N HIS A 21 -10.68 6.54 17.83
CA HIS A 21 -10.98 6.39 19.26
C HIS A 21 -12.48 6.25 19.53
N LYS A 22 -13.31 7.02 18.83
CA LYS A 22 -14.77 6.88 18.88
C LYS A 22 -15.21 5.48 18.43
N TRP A 23 -14.73 5.00 17.28
CA TRP A 23 -15.07 3.66 16.76
C TRP A 23 -14.61 2.54 17.70
N TYR A 24 -13.46 2.69 18.35
CA TYR A 24 -13.00 1.77 19.39
C TYR A 24 -13.96 1.73 20.58
N ASN A 25 -14.38 2.90 21.11
CA ASN A 25 -15.30 2.99 22.24
C ASN A 25 -16.73 2.49 21.91
N GLU A 26 -17.14 2.58 20.64
CA GLU A 26 -18.40 2.03 20.14
C GLU A 26 -18.35 0.53 19.82
N GLY A 27 -17.17 -0.12 19.96
CA GLY A 27 -16.99 -1.54 19.70
C GLY A 27 -16.94 -1.93 18.22
N LEU A 28 -16.70 -0.95 17.33
CA LEU A 28 -16.57 -1.16 15.88
C LEU A 28 -15.17 -1.64 15.48
N ILE A 29 -14.18 -1.39 16.35
CA ILE A 29 -12.81 -1.88 16.23
C ILE A 29 -12.59 -2.95 17.30
N PRO A 30 -11.92 -4.08 17.00
CA PRO A 30 -11.60 -5.10 18.01
C PRO A 30 -10.91 -4.50 19.23
N THR A 31 -11.32 -4.91 20.43
CA THR A 31 -10.80 -4.37 21.69
C THR A 31 -9.32 -4.68 21.91
N ASP A 32 -8.78 -5.70 21.24
CA ASP A 32 -7.38 -6.08 21.25
C ASP A 32 -6.61 -5.58 20.01
N ALA A 33 -7.19 -4.70 19.18
CA ALA A 33 -6.61 -4.31 17.88
C ALA A 33 -5.16 -3.81 17.94
N ALA A 34 -4.73 -3.17 19.04
CA ALA A 34 -3.36 -2.68 19.20
C ALA A 34 -2.31 -3.81 19.39
N THR A 35 -2.74 -5.02 19.75
CA THR A 35 -1.86 -6.16 20.06
C THR A 35 -2.22 -7.44 19.30
N ASN A 36 -3.39 -7.47 18.66
CA ASN A 36 -3.92 -8.63 17.96
C ASN A 36 -3.10 -8.92 16.69
N THR A 37 -2.83 -10.21 16.46
CA THR A 37 -2.14 -10.72 15.25
C THR A 37 -3.05 -11.61 14.40
N THR A 38 -4.35 -11.64 14.69
CA THR A 38 -5.35 -12.42 13.95
C THR A 38 -5.53 -11.82 12.56
N GLY A 39 -5.39 -12.66 11.54
CA GLY A 39 -5.70 -12.28 10.16
C GLY A 39 -7.21 -12.22 9.95
N TYR A 40 -7.67 -11.21 9.22
CA TYR A 40 -9.05 -11.10 8.74
C TYR A 40 -9.02 -11.33 7.22
N PRO A 41 -9.08 -12.57 6.72
CA PRO A 41 -8.98 -12.85 5.28
C PRO A 41 -10.18 -12.27 4.51
N LEU A 42 -10.00 -11.91 3.23
CA LEU A 42 -11.04 -11.30 2.40
C LEU A 42 -12.23 -12.26 2.19
N GLU A 43 -11.96 -13.56 2.08
CA GLU A 43 -12.98 -14.61 1.93
C GLU A 43 -13.72 -14.96 3.23
N GLY A 44 -13.26 -14.42 4.38
CA GLY A 44 -13.84 -14.69 5.69
C GLY A 44 -15.02 -13.79 6.02
N ASN A 45 -16.02 -14.34 6.72
CA ASN A 45 -17.16 -13.59 7.25
C ASN A 45 -16.86 -12.97 8.64
N THR A 46 -15.63 -12.51 8.86
CA THR A 46 -15.14 -12.02 10.17
C THR A 46 -15.06 -10.50 10.26
N TRP A 47 -15.51 -9.80 9.23
CA TRP A 47 -15.44 -8.34 9.12
C TRP A 47 -16.64 -7.82 8.33
N PHE A 48 -16.97 -6.54 8.54
CA PHE A 48 -18.01 -5.84 7.76
C PHE A 48 -17.40 -4.79 6.83
N MET A 49 -16.36 -4.08 7.28
CA MET A 49 -15.65 -3.06 6.51
C MET A 49 -14.14 -3.22 6.71
N ARG A 50 -13.37 -2.94 5.65
CA ARG A 50 -11.91 -2.88 5.65
C ARG A 50 -11.43 -1.71 4.81
N GLU A 51 -10.21 -1.25 5.11
CA GLU A 51 -9.48 -0.31 4.26
C GLU A 51 -8.52 -1.10 3.35
N GLU A 52 -8.61 -0.88 2.05
CA GLU A 52 -7.81 -1.57 1.04
C GLU A 52 -7.19 -0.55 0.07
N THR A 53 -6.02 -0.88 -0.47
CA THR A 53 -5.45 -0.12 -1.59
C THR A 53 -5.98 -0.69 -2.89
N GLN A 54 -6.78 0.09 -3.63
CA GLN A 54 -7.25 -0.28 -4.96
C GLN A 54 -6.35 0.35 -6.03
N GLY A 55 -5.69 -0.51 -6.81
CA GLY A 55 -4.85 -0.11 -7.94
C GLY A 55 -5.66 0.06 -9.23
N PRO A 56 -5.11 0.76 -10.23
CA PRO A 56 -5.80 0.93 -11.52
C PRO A 56 -6.04 -0.41 -12.23
N MET A 57 -5.18 -1.41 -11.99
CA MET A 57 -5.30 -2.77 -12.56
C MET A 57 -6.35 -3.64 -11.87
N ASP A 58 -7.01 -3.13 -10.82
CA ASP A 58 -8.06 -3.86 -10.11
C ASP A 58 -9.42 -3.76 -10.83
N TYR A 59 -9.55 -2.81 -11.77
CA TYR A 59 -10.78 -2.52 -12.51
C TYR A 59 -11.99 -2.35 -11.58
N GLY A 60 -11.87 -1.38 -10.66
CA GLY A 60 -12.83 -1.18 -9.57
C GLY A 60 -12.76 -2.32 -8.57
N ASP A 61 -13.93 -2.86 -8.20
CA ASP A 61 -14.04 -3.90 -7.17
C ASP A 61 -13.70 -5.32 -7.67
N THR A 62 -13.35 -5.48 -8.95
CA THR A 62 -13.22 -6.81 -9.58
C THR A 62 -12.20 -7.70 -8.88
N ILE A 63 -10.96 -7.24 -8.70
CA ILE A 63 -9.90 -8.07 -8.11
C ILE A 63 -10.16 -8.36 -6.62
N LEU A 64 -10.69 -7.37 -5.87
CA LEU A 64 -11.04 -7.55 -4.47
C LEU A 64 -12.21 -8.54 -4.29
N SER A 65 -13.25 -8.41 -5.11
CA SER A 65 -14.40 -9.33 -5.11
C SER A 65 -13.99 -10.76 -5.47
N ASN A 66 -13.06 -10.92 -6.42
CA ASN A 66 -12.49 -12.22 -6.74
C ASN A 66 -11.67 -12.83 -5.60
N ALA A 67 -10.90 -12.01 -4.88
CA ALA A 67 -10.15 -12.46 -3.72
C ALA A 67 -11.09 -12.83 -2.56
N ALA A 68 -12.20 -12.11 -2.40
CA ALA A 68 -13.21 -12.37 -1.37
C ALA A 68 -14.15 -13.54 -1.72
N GLY A 69 -14.28 -13.90 -2.99
CA GLY A 69 -15.24 -14.92 -3.45
C GLY A 69 -16.71 -14.47 -3.33
N HIS A 70 -16.94 -13.17 -3.12
CA HIS A 70 -18.25 -12.54 -3.08
C HIS A 70 -18.14 -11.06 -3.48
N GLU A 71 -19.27 -10.44 -3.81
CA GLU A 71 -19.30 -9.04 -4.23
C GLU A 71 -18.88 -8.11 -3.08
N LEU A 72 -17.90 -7.25 -3.37
CA LEU A 72 -17.49 -6.15 -2.52
C LEU A 72 -17.81 -4.81 -3.20
N VAL A 73 -18.07 -3.79 -2.39
CA VAL A 73 -18.30 -2.43 -2.86
C VAL A 73 -17.31 -1.49 -2.20
N SER A 74 -16.41 -0.89 -2.97
CA SER A 74 -15.48 0.10 -2.45
C SER A 74 -16.02 1.53 -2.55
N ARG A 75 -15.51 2.39 -1.68
CA ARG A 75 -15.72 3.84 -1.73
C ARG A 75 -14.36 4.53 -1.56
N PRO A 76 -13.96 5.42 -2.48
CA PRO A 76 -12.69 6.10 -2.36
C PRO A 76 -12.72 7.07 -1.17
N ILE A 77 -11.75 6.93 -0.26
CA ILE A 77 -11.51 7.88 0.84
C ILE A 77 -10.32 8.80 0.55
N THR A 78 -9.59 8.56 -0.55
CA THR A 78 -8.49 9.39 -1.06
C THR A 78 -8.67 9.67 -2.54
N LYS A 79 -7.96 10.69 -3.05
CA LYS A 79 -7.83 10.93 -4.51
C LYS A 79 -6.74 10.03 -5.10
N GLN A 80 -6.81 9.77 -6.41
CA GLN A 80 -5.71 9.13 -7.12
C GLN A 80 -4.47 10.05 -7.11
N LEU A 81 -3.34 9.53 -6.62
CA LEU A 81 -2.14 10.33 -6.40
C LEU A 81 -0.87 9.51 -6.65
N LYS A 82 -0.05 9.85 -7.64
CA LYS A 82 1.28 9.27 -7.85
C LYS A 82 2.20 9.76 -6.74
N SER A 83 2.56 8.89 -5.80
CA SER A 83 3.41 9.23 -4.66
C SER A 83 4.65 8.33 -4.57
N THR A 84 5.69 8.80 -3.88
CA THR A 84 6.89 7.98 -3.61
C THR A 84 6.52 6.71 -2.84
N GLY A 85 5.56 6.78 -1.91
CA GLY A 85 5.08 5.62 -1.16
C GLY A 85 4.43 4.57 -2.05
N GLN A 86 3.56 4.99 -2.98
CA GLN A 86 2.96 4.07 -3.95
C GLN A 86 4.01 3.43 -4.88
N ALA A 87 4.99 4.20 -5.33
CA ALA A 87 6.09 3.69 -6.14
C ALA A 87 6.99 2.68 -5.40
N GLN A 88 6.92 2.62 -4.06
CA GLN A 88 7.70 1.73 -3.21
C GLN A 88 6.90 0.55 -2.64
N MET A 89 5.60 0.44 -2.97
CA MET A 89 4.67 -0.51 -2.36
C MET A 89 5.14 -1.97 -2.48
N ALA A 90 5.68 -2.37 -3.63
CA ALA A 90 6.13 -3.73 -3.90
C ALA A 90 7.53 -3.75 -4.54
N ASN A 91 8.57 -3.63 -3.70
CA ASN A 91 9.95 -3.63 -4.15
C ASN A 91 10.64 -4.98 -3.90
N PHE A 92 11.12 -5.61 -4.98
CA PHE A 92 12.09 -6.69 -4.88
C PHE A 92 13.50 -6.13 -4.73
N VAL A 93 14.28 -6.70 -3.81
CA VAL A 93 15.68 -6.32 -3.57
C VAL A 93 16.60 -7.53 -3.68
N VAL A 94 17.80 -7.33 -4.24
CA VAL A 94 18.84 -8.35 -4.29
C VAL A 94 19.82 -8.10 -3.14
N ALA A 95 19.96 -9.08 -2.25
CA ALA A 95 20.88 -8.98 -1.12
C ALA A 95 22.31 -8.66 -1.60
N ASN A 96 22.97 -7.70 -0.95
CA ASN A 96 24.32 -7.29 -1.33
C ASN A 96 25.34 -8.44 -1.23
N VAL A 97 25.09 -9.43 -0.37
CA VAL A 97 25.93 -10.63 -0.17
C VAL A 97 25.52 -11.82 -1.03
N SER A 98 24.51 -11.67 -1.92
CA SER A 98 24.08 -12.75 -2.81
C SER A 98 25.23 -13.20 -3.71
N LYS A 99 25.38 -14.52 -3.84
CA LYS A 99 26.33 -15.16 -4.77
C LYS A 99 25.77 -15.30 -6.19
N ASN A 100 24.50 -14.94 -6.41
CA ASN A 100 23.76 -15.13 -7.66
C ASN A 100 23.02 -13.84 -8.06
N LYS A 101 23.71 -12.68 -8.05
CA LYS A 101 23.06 -11.37 -8.29
C LYS A 101 22.49 -11.29 -9.70
N GLU A 102 23.27 -11.71 -10.69
CA GLU A 102 22.89 -11.70 -12.10
C GLU A 102 21.66 -12.57 -12.34
N LYS A 103 21.66 -13.80 -11.80
CA LYS A 103 20.52 -14.72 -11.93
C LYS A 103 19.28 -14.26 -11.15
N ALA A 104 19.45 -13.63 -9.99
CA ALA A 104 18.34 -13.04 -9.27
C ALA A 104 17.68 -11.93 -10.10
N VAL A 105 18.47 -11.04 -10.71
CA VAL A 105 17.95 -9.99 -11.59
C VAL A 105 17.32 -10.57 -12.86
N GLU A 106 17.87 -11.64 -13.43
CA GLU A 106 17.27 -12.35 -14.58
C GLU A 106 15.87 -12.88 -14.26
N VAL A 107 15.68 -13.52 -13.10
CA VAL A 107 14.36 -13.99 -12.65
C VAL A 107 13.39 -12.82 -12.44
N LEU A 108 13.84 -11.72 -11.83
CA LEU A 108 13.01 -10.51 -11.68
C LEU A 108 12.62 -9.91 -13.04
N GLY A 109 13.52 -9.95 -14.02
CA GLY A 109 13.23 -9.57 -15.40
C GLY A 109 12.11 -10.44 -15.98
N LEU A 110 12.25 -11.76 -15.89
CA LEU A 110 11.24 -12.72 -16.37
C LEU A 110 9.86 -12.50 -15.73
N LEU A 111 9.80 -12.32 -14.40
CA LEU A 111 8.54 -12.03 -13.70
C LEU A 111 7.83 -10.77 -14.21
N ASN A 112 8.57 -9.83 -14.81
CA ASN A 112 8.03 -8.56 -15.31
C ASN A 112 7.87 -8.49 -16.84
N SER A 113 8.31 -9.52 -17.58
CA SER A 113 8.31 -9.52 -19.04
C SER A 113 7.69 -10.76 -19.69
N ASP A 114 7.60 -11.89 -18.98
CA ASP A 114 7.03 -13.13 -19.51
C ASP A 114 5.57 -13.28 -19.03
N PRO A 115 4.57 -13.10 -19.92
CA PRO A 115 3.17 -13.21 -19.55
C PRO A 115 2.79 -14.65 -19.17
N VAL A 116 3.40 -15.68 -19.76
CA VAL A 116 3.05 -17.07 -19.42
C VAL A 116 3.47 -17.37 -17.98
N LEU A 117 4.69 -16.99 -17.62
CA LEU A 117 5.19 -17.14 -16.25
C LEU A 117 4.34 -16.36 -15.25
N LEU A 118 4.11 -15.06 -15.49
CA LEU A 118 3.42 -14.21 -14.52
C LEU A 118 1.96 -14.65 -14.34
N ASN A 119 1.25 -14.95 -15.44
CA ASN A 119 -0.14 -15.38 -15.36
C ASN A 119 -0.28 -16.75 -14.68
N GLY A 120 0.67 -17.68 -14.90
CA GLY A 120 0.69 -18.96 -14.18
C GLY A 120 0.87 -18.80 -12.66
N LEU A 121 1.65 -17.81 -12.22
CA LEU A 121 1.83 -17.51 -10.79
C LEU A 121 0.62 -16.80 -10.19
N VAL A 122 0.04 -15.83 -10.90
CA VAL A 122 -1.01 -14.94 -10.38
C VAL A 122 -2.41 -15.55 -10.50
N TRP A 123 -2.73 -16.18 -11.63
CA TRP A 123 -4.04 -16.80 -11.85
C TRP A 123 -4.08 -18.28 -11.42
N GLY A 124 -2.91 -18.92 -11.30
CA GLY A 124 -2.79 -20.34 -10.99
C GLY A 124 -2.64 -21.21 -12.25
N VAL A 125 -2.94 -22.50 -12.12
CA VAL A 125 -2.73 -23.50 -13.18
C VAL A 125 -3.79 -23.35 -14.29
N GLU A 126 -3.36 -23.15 -15.53
CA GLU A 126 -4.24 -23.11 -16.71
C GLU A 126 -4.98 -24.45 -16.88
N GLY A 127 -6.28 -24.41 -17.15
CA GLY A 127 -7.17 -25.56 -17.23
C GLY A 127 -7.74 -26.04 -15.89
N GLU A 128 -7.17 -25.61 -14.76
CA GLU A 128 -7.71 -25.88 -13.42
C GLU A 128 -8.31 -24.61 -12.79
N ALA A 129 -7.53 -23.51 -12.78
CA ALA A 129 -7.92 -22.25 -12.17
C ALA A 129 -8.46 -21.24 -13.19
N TRP A 130 -8.03 -21.31 -14.44
CA TRP A 130 -8.48 -20.39 -15.49
C TRP A 130 -8.28 -21.00 -16.89
N GLU A 131 -9.00 -20.50 -17.88
CA GLU A 131 -8.79 -20.81 -19.29
C GLU A 131 -8.91 -19.55 -20.16
N LYS A 132 -8.25 -19.55 -21.33
CA LYS A 132 -8.41 -18.47 -22.30
C LYS A 132 -9.78 -18.50 -22.97
N ILE A 133 -10.30 -17.33 -23.28
CA ILE A 133 -11.48 -17.21 -24.13
C ILE A 133 -11.08 -17.40 -25.59
N GLU A 134 -11.77 -18.30 -26.28
CA GLU A 134 -11.52 -18.56 -27.70
C GLU A 134 -11.65 -17.28 -28.54
N GLY A 135 -10.63 -17.02 -29.36
CA GLY A 135 -10.56 -15.82 -30.22
C GLY A 135 -10.18 -14.53 -29.50
N GLN A 136 -9.83 -14.57 -28.20
CA GLN A 136 -9.43 -13.40 -27.42
C GLN A 136 -8.16 -13.67 -26.61
N ASP A 137 -6.99 -13.41 -27.21
CA ASP A 137 -5.67 -13.84 -26.72
C ASP A 137 -5.30 -13.40 -25.28
N ASN A 138 -5.93 -12.33 -24.78
CA ASN A 138 -5.66 -11.73 -23.47
C ASN A 138 -6.87 -11.74 -22.53
N LYS A 139 -7.92 -12.51 -22.87
CA LYS A 139 -9.11 -12.67 -22.04
C LYS A 139 -9.16 -14.08 -21.46
N ILE A 140 -9.50 -14.15 -20.18
CA ILE A 140 -9.64 -15.41 -19.45
C ILE A 140 -11.00 -15.49 -18.78
N ARG A 141 -11.43 -16.72 -18.48
CA ARG A 141 -12.43 -16.97 -17.44
C ARG A 141 -11.80 -17.76 -16.30
N LEU A 142 -12.30 -17.50 -15.10
CA LEU A 142 -11.92 -18.26 -13.92
C LEU A 142 -12.71 -19.57 -13.87
N LEU A 143 -12.07 -20.60 -13.33
CA LEU A 143 -12.61 -21.94 -13.14
C LEU A 143 -12.65 -22.27 -11.64
N ASP A 144 -13.25 -23.41 -11.28
CA ASP A 144 -13.41 -23.84 -9.88
C ASP A 144 -12.09 -24.00 -9.10
N GLY A 145 -10.96 -24.19 -9.81
CA GLY A 145 -9.63 -24.27 -9.20
C GLY A 145 -9.04 -22.92 -8.79
N TYR A 146 -9.68 -21.79 -9.09
CA TYR A 146 -9.24 -20.47 -8.62
C TYR A 146 -9.57 -20.29 -7.14
N LEU A 147 -8.75 -20.89 -6.28
CA LEU A 147 -8.99 -20.95 -4.84
C LEU A 147 -7.99 -20.08 -4.05
N PRO A 148 -8.37 -19.59 -2.86
CA PRO A 148 -7.42 -18.98 -1.94
C PRO A 148 -6.20 -19.88 -1.70
N ASN A 149 -5.01 -19.29 -1.55
CA ASN A 149 -3.74 -19.97 -1.29
C ASN A 149 -3.22 -20.94 -2.38
N THR A 150 -3.80 -20.95 -3.58
CA THR A 150 -3.31 -21.74 -4.73
C THR A 150 -2.54 -20.92 -5.77
N ARG A 151 -2.39 -19.61 -5.51
CA ARG A 151 -1.87 -18.60 -6.42
C ARG A 151 -1.23 -17.44 -5.67
N MET A 152 -0.47 -16.62 -6.38
CA MET A 152 0.17 -15.42 -5.85
C MET A 152 -0.72 -14.18 -6.02
N ALA A 153 -0.44 -13.12 -5.25
CA ALA A 153 -1.14 -11.85 -5.39
C ALA A 153 -0.51 -11.02 -6.51
N ALA A 154 -1.34 -10.46 -7.39
CA ALA A 154 -0.89 -9.70 -8.56
C ALA A 154 -0.02 -8.49 -8.18
N TRP A 155 -0.42 -7.76 -7.12
CA TRP A 155 0.20 -6.49 -6.71
C TRP A 155 1.67 -6.61 -6.29
N ASN A 156 2.12 -7.78 -5.82
CA ASN A 156 3.48 -8.01 -5.32
C ASN A 156 4.28 -9.07 -6.08
N THR A 157 3.79 -9.55 -7.24
CA THR A 157 4.47 -10.61 -8.00
C THR A 157 5.24 -10.06 -9.21
N GLY A 158 4.66 -9.15 -9.98
CA GLY A 158 5.27 -8.65 -11.21
C GLY A 158 4.47 -7.55 -11.90
N ASN A 159 4.78 -7.30 -13.17
CA ASN A 159 4.18 -6.23 -13.95
C ASN A 159 2.72 -6.54 -14.28
N ASN A 160 1.78 -5.84 -13.64
CA ASN A 160 0.35 -6.09 -13.83
C ASN A 160 -0.13 -5.79 -15.27
N MET A 161 0.62 -5.03 -16.07
CA MET A 161 0.26 -4.73 -17.48
C MET A 161 0.33 -5.93 -18.42
N ILE A 162 1.00 -7.03 -18.03
CA ILE A 162 1.09 -8.26 -18.83
C ILE A 162 0.17 -9.36 -18.32
N LEU A 163 -0.65 -9.08 -17.30
CA LEU A 163 -1.68 -9.99 -16.84
C LEU A 163 -2.84 -10.03 -17.84
N TYR A 164 -3.37 -11.23 -18.08
CA TYR A 164 -4.62 -11.40 -18.79
C TYR A 164 -5.76 -10.79 -17.99
N THR A 165 -6.76 -10.28 -18.71
CA THR A 165 -7.95 -9.68 -18.09
C THR A 165 -9.11 -10.67 -18.12
N GLN A 166 -10.01 -10.60 -17.16
CA GLN A 166 -11.19 -11.45 -17.17
C GLN A 166 -12.16 -11.03 -18.27
N GLU A 167 -13.00 -11.97 -18.71
CA GLU A 167 -14.06 -11.73 -19.71
C GLU A 167 -15.06 -10.65 -19.27
N SER A 168 -15.22 -10.44 -17.95
CA SER A 168 -16.05 -9.38 -17.37
C SER A 168 -15.48 -7.97 -17.53
N ILE A 169 -14.16 -7.84 -17.79
CA ILE A 169 -13.52 -6.53 -17.95
C ILE A 169 -13.88 -5.99 -19.33
N THR A 170 -14.62 -4.88 -19.39
CA THR A 170 -15.05 -4.26 -20.66
C THR A 170 -14.02 -3.27 -21.20
N ASP A 171 -14.15 -2.91 -22.49
CA ASP A 171 -13.32 -1.87 -23.09
C ASP A 171 -13.51 -0.50 -22.42
N ASP A 172 -14.72 -0.22 -21.91
CA ASP A 172 -15.01 1.01 -21.16
C ASP A 172 -14.25 1.04 -19.83
N MET A 173 -14.17 -0.09 -19.11
CA MET A 173 -13.37 -0.19 -17.87
C MET A 173 -11.88 -0.02 -18.16
N ILE A 174 -11.38 -0.55 -19.28
CA ILE A 174 -9.98 -0.37 -19.71
C ILE A 174 -9.71 1.10 -20.04
N LYS A 175 -10.62 1.74 -20.77
CA LYS A 175 -10.53 3.16 -21.10
C LYS A 175 -10.56 4.04 -19.85
N GLU A 176 -11.48 3.79 -18.92
CA GLU A 176 -11.56 4.49 -17.65
C GLU A 176 -10.26 4.32 -16.84
N ARG A 177 -9.72 3.10 -16.78
CA ARG A 177 -8.42 2.82 -16.17
C ARG A 177 -7.30 3.65 -16.79
N ASP A 178 -7.22 3.70 -18.11
CA ASP A 178 -6.19 4.47 -18.84
C ASP A 178 -6.33 5.98 -18.58
N GLU A 179 -7.56 6.49 -18.59
CA GLU A 179 -7.87 7.89 -18.26
C GLU A 179 -7.49 8.22 -16.81
N ASN A 180 -7.80 7.34 -15.85
CA ASN A 180 -7.44 7.51 -14.44
C ASN A 180 -5.92 7.53 -14.25
N ILE A 181 -5.16 6.66 -14.92
CA ILE A 181 -3.69 6.68 -14.88
C ILE A 181 -3.12 7.97 -15.47
N ALA A 182 -3.66 8.40 -16.61
CA ALA A 182 -3.23 9.62 -17.28
C ALA A 182 -3.48 10.87 -16.43
N ASN A 183 -4.66 10.95 -15.81
CA ASN A 183 -5.13 12.11 -15.04
C ASN A 183 -4.68 12.12 -13.57
N ALA A 184 -4.16 11.01 -13.03
CA ALA A 184 -3.72 10.95 -11.65
C ALA A 184 -2.63 12.00 -11.35
N GLU A 185 -2.90 12.82 -10.33
CA GLU A 185 -2.02 13.90 -9.90
C GLU A 185 -0.69 13.35 -9.39
N ALA A 186 0.41 14.05 -9.64
CA ALA A 186 1.69 13.73 -9.02
C ALA A 186 1.82 14.47 -7.70
N SER A 187 2.21 13.76 -6.65
CA SER A 187 2.56 14.39 -5.37
C SER A 187 3.67 15.42 -5.61
N PRO A 188 3.58 16.63 -5.01
CA PRO A 188 4.63 17.65 -5.13
C PRO A 188 6.01 17.19 -4.60
N ILE A 189 6.05 16.08 -3.86
CA ILE A 189 7.26 15.49 -3.29
C ILE A 189 7.58 14.11 -3.88
N LEU A 190 6.91 13.71 -4.97
CA LEU A 190 7.21 12.46 -5.68
C LEU A 190 8.70 12.44 -6.06
N GLY A 191 9.41 11.37 -5.69
CA GLY A 191 10.85 11.20 -5.89
C GLY A 191 11.73 11.68 -4.74
N PHE A 192 11.22 12.52 -3.82
CA PHE A 192 11.96 12.90 -2.63
C PHE A 192 12.15 11.69 -1.70
N ASN A 193 13.40 11.41 -1.36
CA ASN A 193 13.78 10.33 -0.43
C ASN A 193 14.75 10.89 0.60
N PHE A 194 14.33 10.87 1.86
CA PHE A 194 15.12 11.42 2.96
C PHE A 194 16.37 10.58 3.23
N LYS A 195 17.55 11.22 3.19
CA LYS A 195 18.83 10.60 3.54
C LYS A 195 19.07 10.77 5.03
N THR A 196 19.13 9.65 5.74
CA THR A 196 19.21 9.64 7.21
C THR A 196 20.64 9.75 7.75
N ASP A 197 21.65 9.89 6.89
CA ASP A 197 23.05 9.74 7.27
C ASP A 197 23.50 10.67 8.41
N ASN A 198 23.00 11.90 8.42
CA ASN A 198 23.35 12.93 9.39
C ASN A 198 22.56 12.86 10.70
N VAL A 199 21.53 11.99 10.77
CA VAL A 199 20.56 11.93 11.88
C VAL A 199 20.18 10.49 12.27
N LYS A 200 21.06 9.50 12.04
CA LYS A 200 20.77 8.07 12.29
C LYS A 200 20.36 7.80 13.75
N THR A 201 21.02 8.45 14.70
CA THR A 201 20.74 8.30 16.14
C THR A 201 19.34 8.81 16.47
N GLU A 202 18.99 10.01 16.00
CA GLU A 202 17.68 10.62 16.24
C GLU A 202 16.56 9.82 15.57
N ILE A 203 16.77 9.32 14.35
CA ILE A 203 15.82 8.42 13.68
C ILE A 203 15.55 7.16 14.52
N THR A 204 16.58 6.57 15.11
CA THR A 204 16.43 5.40 15.99
C THR A 204 15.65 5.75 17.26
N ASN A 205 15.94 6.89 17.88
CA ASN A 205 15.23 7.36 19.07
C ASN A 205 13.75 7.64 18.78
N ILE A 206 13.46 8.32 17.66
CA ILE A 206 12.10 8.61 17.19
C ILE A 206 11.34 7.31 16.94
N ALA A 207 11.95 6.33 16.27
CA ALA A 207 11.33 5.03 16.03
C ALA A 207 10.95 4.32 17.36
N ASN A 208 11.81 4.39 18.37
CA ASN A 208 11.52 3.82 19.70
C ASN A 208 10.36 4.51 20.41
N VAL A 209 10.21 5.83 20.26
CA VAL A 209 9.03 6.57 20.75
C VAL A 209 7.79 6.13 19.97
N MET A 210 7.84 6.21 18.64
CA MET A 210 6.71 5.86 17.77
C MET A 210 6.19 4.44 18.00
N ASN A 211 7.06 3.46 18.24
CA ASN A 211 6.66 2.07 18.51
C ASN A 211 5.80 1.91 19.77
N ARG A 212 5.86 2.84 20.74
CA ARG A 212 5.01 2.82 21.94
C ARG A 212 3.59 3.33 21.69
N TYR A 213 3.42 4.23 20.71
CA TYR A 213 2.16 4.96 20.50
C TYR A 213 1.43 4.57 19.23
N LYS A 214 2.16 4.25 18.16
CA LYS A 214 1.61 4.15 16.79
C LYS A 214 0.42 3.19 16.72
N ALA A 215 0.56 1.98 17.24
CA ALA A 215 -0.50 0.98 17.18
C ALA A 215 -1.75 1.47 17.95
N SER A 216 -1.58 1.83 19.22
CA SER A 216 -2.69 2.26 20.08
C SER A 216 -3.40 3.53 19.60
N LEU A 217 -2.67 4.48 18.99
CA LEU A 217 -3.28 5.66 18.37
C LEU A 217 -4.03 5.30 17.09
N ALA A 218 -3.40 4.52 16.20
CA ALA A 218 -3.99 4.14 14.92
C ALA A 218 -5.26 3.29 15.08
N THR A 219 -5.35 2.48 16.13
CA THR A 219 -6.53 1.66 16.45
C THR A 219 -7.54 2.36 17.34
N GLY A 220 -7.25 3.58 17.80
CA GLY A 220 -8.11 4.30 18.74
C GLY A 220 -8.15 3.72 20.15
N THR A 221 -7.23 2.82 20.51
CA THR A 221 -7.21 2.16 21.84
C THR A 221 -6.91 3.13 22.98
N ILE A 222 -6.15 4.19 22.73
CA ILE A 222 -5.87 5.26 23.70
C ILE A 222 -6.44 6.59 23.20
N ASP A 223 -6.82 7.45 24.14
CA ASP A 223 -7.34 8.78 23.82
C ASP A 223 -6.26 9.65 23.15
N PRO A 224 -6.47 10.12 21.90
CA PRO A 224 -5.50 10.95 21.22
C PRO A 224 -5.32 12.33 21.88
N GLU A 225 -6.35 12.91 22.49
CA GLU A 225 -6.24 14.24 23.14
C GLU A 225 -5.28 14.19 24.34
N GLU A 226 -5.22 13.06 25.04
CA GLU A 226 -4.29 12.87 26.15
C GLU A 226 -2.89 12.41 25.72
N ASN A 227 -2.80 11.64 24.63
CA ASN A 227 -1.58 10.91 24.27
C ASN A 227 -0.77 11.54 23.14
N VAL A 228 -1.40 12.28 22.22
CA VAL A 228 -0.67 13.02 21.18
C VAL A 228 0.22 14.13 21.77
N PRO A 229 -0.21 14.92 22.78
CA PRO A 229 0.69 15.89 23.42
C PRO A 229 1.93 15.24 24.06
N LYS A 230 1.75 14.09 24.73
CA LYS A 230 2.84 13.30 25.32
C LYS A 230 3.78 12.78 24.23
N LEU A 231 3.22 12.22 23.15
CA LEU A 231 3.98 11.77 21.99
C LEU A 231 4.84 12.92 21.42
N ASN A 232 4.25 14.10 21.22
CA ASN A 232 4.96 15.25 20.66
C ASN A 232 6.11 15.73 21.58
N GLU A 233 5.94 15.69 22.90
CA GLU A 233 7.02 16.00 23.86
C GLU A 233 8.16 14.97 23.81
N GLU A 234 7.82 13.68 23.74
CA GLU A 234 8.80 12.61 23.64
C GLU A 234 9.54 12.63 22.30
N LEU A 235 8.85 12.95 21.19
CA LEU A 235 9.46 13.13 19.86
C LEU A 235 10.45 14.30 19.85
N LYS A 236 10.11 15.42 20.49
CA LYS A 236 11.04 16.55 20.67
C LYS A 236 12.29 16.11 21.40
N THR A 237 12.14 15.41 22.52
CA THR A 237 13.26 14.85 23.31
C THR A 237 14.09 13.84 22.51
N ALA A 238 13.45 13.06 21.63
CA ALA A 238 14.10 12.08 20.76
C ALA A 238 14.89 12.71 19.59
N GLY A 239 14.77 14.03 19.38
CA GLY A 239 15.51 14.75 18.34
C GLY A 239 14.71 15.06 17.08
N TRP A 240 13.37 15.10 17.16
CA TRP A 240 12.49 15.44 16.03
C TRP A 240 12.89 16.73 15.32
N GLU A 241 13.22 17.80 16.06
CA GLU A 241 13.57 19.08 15.45
C GLU A 241 14.81 18.98 14.56
N LYS A 242 15.83 18.26 15.00
CA LYS A 242 17.05 18.03 14.20
C LYS A 242 16.75 17.23 12.93
N VAL A 243 15.90 16.22 13.03
CA VAL A 243 15.47 15.43 11.87
C VAL A 243 14.65 16.27 10.90
N ARG A 244 13.70 17.07 11.40
CA ARG A 244 12.87 17.97 10.61
C ARG A 244 13.72 18.99 9.87
N ASP A 245 14.69 19.60 10.54
CA ASP A 245 15.53 20.65 9.93
C ASP A 245 16.44 20.07 8.84
N GLU A 246 17.02 18.88 9.05
CA GLU A 246 17.78 18.18 8.02
C GLU A 246 16.88 17.72 6.86
N MET A 247 15.66 17.24 7.14
CA MET A 247 14.68 16.87 6.12
C MET A 247 14.23 18.08 5.30
N GLN A 248 13.97 19.21 5.95
CA GLN A 248 13.61 20.47 5.29
C GLN A 248 14.74 20.95 4.38
N LYS A 249 15.98 20.92 4.86
CA LYS A 249 17.15 21.26 4.04
C LYS A 249 17.24 20.38 2.80
N GLN A 250 17.18 19.06 2.94
CA GLN A 250 17.23 18.13 1.80
C GLN A 250 16.03 18.31 0.87
N PHE A 251 14.87 18.64 1.40
CA PHE A 251 13.66 18.89 0.62
C PHE A 251 13.76 20.18 -0.19
N ASP A 252 14.30 21.25 0.38
CA ASP A 252 14.53 22.51 -0.32
C ASP A 252 15.60 22.33 -1.42
N GLU A 253 16.67 21.58 -1.16
CA GLU A 253 17.67 21.18 -2.16
C GLU A 253 17.04 20.35 -3.30
N TYR A 254 16.17 19.39 -2.95
CA TYR A 254 15.46 18.57 -3.93
C TYR A 254 14.57 19.44 -4.81
N ARG A 255 13.74 20.31 -4.23
CA ARG A 255 12.84 21.19 -4.99
C ARG A 255 13.60 22.11 -5.94
N ALA A 256 14.71 22.71 -5.49
CA ALA A 256 15.55 23.54 -6.35
C ALA A 256 16.18 22.78 -7.52
N SER A 257 16.34 21.45 -7.41
CA SER A 257 16.83 20.60 -8.51
C SER A 257 15.76 20.19 -9.52
N GLN A 258 14.48 20.43 -9.23
CA GLN A 258 13.35 20.12 -10.12
C GLN A 258 12.89 21.33 -10.95
N GLU A 259 13.43 22.53 -10.68
CA GLU A 259 13.22 23.76 -11.45
C GLU A 259 14.24 23.87 -12.60
#